data_AF-W4LFY5-F1
#
_entry.id   AF-W4LFY5-F1
#
_cell.length_a   1.000
_cell.length_b   1.000
_cell.length_c   1.000
_cell.angle_alpha   90.00
_cell.angle_beta   90.00
_cell.angle_gamma   90.00
#
_symmetry.space_group_name_H-M   'P 1'
#
loop_
_entity.id
_entity.type
_entity.pdbx_description
1 polymer ?
#
loop_
_entity_poly.entity_id
_entity_poly.type
_entity_poly.pdbx_seq_one_letter_code
_entity_poly.pdbx_strand_id
1 'polypeptide(L)'
;MNELNVTIGLLAGFFTLWCLFAPVVAESEEEPKKLNPYTGNEQAIQEGRKLFVTYGCSGCHGLGGGGGMGHPLTDDVWKHGSDDATLMSLIKGDLTGSTMPKFGQTLNDDQIWKLIAYVRSLYQGDPALIKW
;
A
#
# COMPACT_ATOMS: atom_id res chain seq x y z
N MET A 1 -55.35 46.69 -9.41
CA MET A 1 -55.32 45.60 -10.41
C MET A 1 -54.93 44.34 -9.66
N ASN A 2 -55.93 43.71 -9.03
CA ASN A 2 -56.63 42.51 -9.50
C ASN A 2 -55.84 41.24 -9.11
N GLU A 3 -56.08 40.66 -7.94
CA GLU A 3 -57.12 39.65 -7.62
C GLU A 3 -56.60 38.23 -7.89
N LEU A 4 -56.48 37.40 -6.85
CA LEU A 4 -57.26 36.15 -6.67
C LEU A 4 -56.67 35.28 -5.55
N ASN A 5 -57.45 35.16 -4.47
CA ASN A 5 -57.50 34.00 -3.57
C ASN A 5 -57.63 32.70 -4.38
N VAL A 6 -57.19 31.55 -3.82
CA VAL A 6 -58.02 30.31 -3.73
C VAL A 6 -57.21 29.15 -3.10
N THR A 7 -57.74 28.73 -1.93
CA THR A 7 -57.82 27.37 -1.36
C THR A 7 -56.56 26.61 -0.93
N ILE A 8 -56.40 26.59 0.40
CA ILE A 8 -55.89 25.48 1.21
C ILE A 8 -56.76 24.23 0.93
N GLY A 9 -56.17 23.22 0.29
CA GLY A 9 -56.78 21.92 0.02
C GLY A 9 -56.10 20.83 0.84
N LEU A 10 -56.88 20.20 1.71
CA LEU A 10 -56.58 18.98 2.44
C LEU A 10 -56.13 17.86 1.49
N LEU A 11 -54.92 17.35 1.66
CA LEU A 11 -54.57 15.96 1.32
C LEU A 11 -53.78 15.37 2.48
N ALA A 12 -54.52 14.72 3.38
CA ALA A 12 -53.95 13.69 4.24
C ALA A 12 -53.59 12.49 3.35
N GLY A 13 -52.34 12.07 3.36
CA GLY A 13 -51.93 10.80 2.75
C GLY A 13 -50.45 10.76 2.38
N PHE A 14 -49.78 9.67 2.77
CA PHE A 14 -48.40 9.28 2.41
C PHE A 14 -47.26 9.83 3.28
N PHE A 15 -47.35 9.58 4.59
CA PHE A 15 -46.17 9.36 5.42
C PHE A 15 -45.80 7.86 5.43
N THR A 16 -45.53 7.27 4.28
CA THR A 16 -44.91 5.95 4.20
C THR A 16 -44.12 5.83 2.90
N LEU A 17 -42.86 5.40 3.03
CA LEU A 17 -42.12 4.67 2.00
C LEU A 17 -41.43 5.48 0.90
N TRP A 18 -40.48 6.36 1.25
CA TRP A 18 -39.41 6.72 0.30
C TRP A 18 -38.05 6.96 0.98
N CYS A 19 -37.56 5.94 1.69
CA CYS A 19 -36.16 5.85 2.14
C CYS A 19 -35.60 4.41 1.98
N LEU A 20 -36.14 3.61 1.05
CA LEU A 20 -35.70 2.21 0.84
C LEU A 20 -34.68 2.02 -0.29
N PHE A 21 -34.15 3.10 -0.88
CA PHE A 21 -33.19 3.00 -2.00
C PHE A 21 -32.06 4.04 -1.90
N ALA A 22 -31.56 4.32 -0.70
CA ALA A 22 -30.19 4.84 -0.60
C ALA A 22 -29.26 3.63 -0.80
N PRO A 23 -28.45 3.56 -1.87
CA PRO A 23 -27.36 2.60 -1.87
C PRO A 23 -26.50 2.95 -0.65
N VAL A 24 -26.39 2.01 0.29
CA VAL A 24 -25.26 1.98 1.21
C VAL A 24 -24.03 1.98 0.32
N VAL A 25 -23.44 3.15 0.12
CA VAL A 25 -22.07 3.26 -0.37
C VAL A 25 -21.26 2.63 0.75
N ALA A 26 -20.97 1.34 0.60
CA ALA A 26 -20.04 0.64 1.46
C ALA A 26 -18.68 1.29 1.20
N GLU A 27 -18.35 2.28 2.03
CA GLU A 27 -16.98 2.69 2.24
C GLU A 27 -16.23 1.41 2.62
N SER A 28 -15.36 0.92 1.74
CA SER A 28 -14.57 -0.27 2.01
C SER A 28 -13.65 0.07 3.17
N GLU A 29 -13.95 -0.45 4.37
CA GLU A 29 -13.04 -0.30 5.50
C GLU A 29 -11.74 -1.02 5.14
N GLU A 30 -10.68 -0.24 4.86
CA GLU A 30 -9.35 -0.79 4.61
C GLU A 30 -8.90 -1.54 5.87
N GLU A 31 -8.79 -2.87 5.77
CA GLU A 31 -8.19 -3.65 6.85
C GLU A 31 -6.80 -3.09 7.21
N PRO A 32 -6.43 -3.08 8.50
CA PRO A 32 -5.16 -2.51 8.93
C PRO A 32 -4.00 -3.22 8.22
N LYS A 33 -3.25 -2.46 7.42
CA LYS A 33 -2.12 -2.99 6.66
C LYS A 33 -1.06 -3.57 7.60
N LYS A 34 -0.61 -4.79 7.29
CA LYS A 34 0.40 -5.49 8.07
C LYS A 34 1.76 -4.79 7.95
N LEU A 35 2.32 -4.39 9.10
CA LEU A 35 3.66 -3.80 9.20
C LEU A 35 4.75 -4.87 9.33
N ASN A 36 5.97 -4.52 8.94
CA ASN A 36 7.14 -5.39 9.07
C ASN A 36 7.56 -5.50 10.54
N PRO A 37 7.64 -6.73 11.11
CA PRO A 37 8.04 -6.93 12.50
C PRO A 37 9.52 -6.61 12.78
N TYR A 38 10.33 -6.36 11.76
CA TYR A 38 11.78 -6.17 11.85
C TYR A 38 12.25 -4.76 11.50
N THR A 39 11.35 -3.80 11.27
CA THR A 39 11.73 -2.41 11.02
C THR A 39 12.57 -1.88 12.17
N GLY A 40 13.79 -1.39 11.87
CA GLY A 40 14.75 -0.90 12.85
C GLY A 40 15.55 -1.98 13.62
N ASN A 41 15.29 -3.27 13.40
CA ASN A 41 16.07 -4.34 14.04
C ASN A 41 17.41 -4.57 13.31
N GLU A 42 18.53 -4.25 13.96
CA GLU A 42 19.86 -4.30 13.34
C GLU A 42 20.26 -5.69 12.84
N GLN A 43 19.95 -6.75 13.59
CA GLN A 43 20.28 -8.11 13.18
C GLN A 43 19.50 -8.50 11.93
N ALA A 44 18.19 -8.24 11.91
CA ALA A 44 17.35 -8.51 10.76
C ALA A 44 17.77 -7.69 9.53
N ILE A 45 18.20 -6.44 9.72
CA ILE A 45 18.76 -5.60 8.65
C ILE A 45 20.03 -6.22 8.08
N GLN A 46 20.93 -6.73 8.93
CA GLN A 46 22.16 -7.40 8.46
C GLN A 46 21.85 -8.71 7.71
N GLU A 47 20.90 -9.50 8.18
CA GLU A 47 20.42 -10.70 7.49
C GLU A 47 19.77 -10.35 6.15
N GLY A 48 18.92 -9.33 6.13
CA GLY A 48 18.31 -8.77 4.91
C GLY A 48 19.34 -8.31 3.89
N ARG A 49 20.41 -7.63 4.34
CA ARG A 49 21.52 -7.22 3.46
C ARG A 49 22.20 -8.42 2.80
N LYS A 50 22.43 -9.51 3.54
CA LYS A 50 23.02 -10.74 2.99
C LYS A 50 22.11 -11.36 1.93
N LEU A 51 20.80 -11.40 2.18
CA LEU A 51 19.81 -11.88 1.21
C LEU A 51 19.80 -10.98 -0.04
N PHE A 52 19.83 -9.67 0.14
CA PHE A 52 19.79 -8.70 -0.97
C PHE A 52 20.93 -8.88 -1.96
N VAL A 53 22.12 -9.21 -1.46
CA VAL A 53 23.28 -9.53 -2.30
C VAL A 53 23.19 -10.95 -2.86
N THR A 54 22.90 -11.94 -2.02
CA THR A 54 22.87 -13.37 -2.39
C THR A 54 21.86 -13.65 -3.52
N TYR A 55 20.69 -13.01 -3.47
CA TYR A 55 19.61 -13.21 -4.44
C TYR A 55 19.63 -12.20 -5.59
N GLY A 56 20.73 -11.44 -5.74
CA GLY A 56 20.97 -10.59 -6.91
C GLY A 56 20.14 -9.31 -6.97
N CYS A 57 19.45 -8.92 -5.89
CA CYS A 57 18.67 -7.68 -5.83
C CYS A 57 19.57 -6.46 -6.11
N SER A 58 20.82 -6.50 -5.61
CA SER A 58 21.83 -5.48 -5.87
C SER A 58 22.22 -5.33 -7.33
N GLY A 59 21.99 -6.34 -8.17
CA GLY A 59 22.28 -6.27 -9.61
C GLY A 59 21.41 -5.25 -10.34
N CYS A 60 20.16 -5.07 -9.89
CA CYS A 60 19.23 -4.11 -10.48
C CYS A 60 19.10 -2.83 -9.66
N HIS A 61 19.07 -2.93 -8.32
CA HIS A 61 18.85 -1.80 -7.42
C HIS A 61 20.13 -1.18 -6.86
N GLY A 62 21.31 -1.70 -7.22
CA GLY A 62 22.60 -1.27 -6.70
C GLY A 62 22.87 -1.76 -5.28
N LEU A 63 24.15 -1.88 -4.90
CA LEU A 63 24.55 -2.40 -3.57
C LEU A 63 23.98 -1.60 -2.40
N GLY A 64 23.90 -0.27 -2.56
CA GLY A 64 23.33 0.65 -1.56
C GLY A 64 21.90 1.09 -1.86
N GLY A 65 21.18 0.42 -2.78
CA GLY A 65 19.82 0.84 -3.16
C GLY A 65 19.75 2.09 -4.03
N GLY A 66 20.88 2.61 -4.52
CA GLY A 66 20.92 3.81 -5.37
C GLY A 66 20.32 3.64 -6.77
N GLY A 67 19.79 2.47 -7.09
CA GLY A 67 19.16 2.18 -8.38
C GLY A 67 20.14 1.65 -9.42
N GLY A 68 19.68 1.61 -10.66
CA GLY A 68 20.40 1.09 -11.82
C GLY A 68 19.42 0.68 -12.90
N MET A 69 19.31 -0.63 -13.15
CA MET A 69 18.24 -1.17 -13.99
C MET A 69 16.87 -1.03 -13.32
N GLY A 70 16.83 -1.21 -11.99
CA GLY A 70 15.67 -0.94 -11.16
C GLY A 70 15.69 0.48 -10.62
N HIS A 71 14.54 0.97 -10.17
CA HIS A 71 14.46 2.28 -9.53
C HIS A 71 15.23 2.30 -8.19
N PRO A 72 15.74 3.47 -7.77
CA PRO A 72 16.43 3.66 -6.49
C PRO A 72 15.52 3.41 -5.28
N LEU A 73 15.91 2.51 -4.40
CA LEU A 73 15.18 2.18 -3.16
C LEU A 73 15.40 3.19 -2.02
N THR A 74 16.08 4.30 -2.32
CA THR A 74 16.52 5.30 -1.34
C THR A 74 15.64 6.54 -1.31
N ASP A 75 14.76 6.73 -2.31
CA ASP A 75 13.93 7.93 -2.48
C ASP A 75 12.45 7.72 -2.13
N ASP A 76 11.64 8.76 -2.34
CA ASP A 76 10.21 8.79 -2.02
C ASP A 76 9.30 8.10 -3.06
N VAL A 77 9.83 7.62 -4.18
CA VAL A 77 9.05 7.25 -5.36
C VAL A 77 8.72 5.75 -5.39
N TRP A 78 7.60 5.37 -4.79
CA TRP A 78 7.18 3.96 -4.75
C TRP A 78 6.10 3.64 -5.80
N LYS A 79 6.51 3.13 -6.97
CA LYS A 79 5.61 2.87 -8.11
C LYS A 79 4.39 1.99 -7.77
N HIS A 80 4.59 0.96 -6.95
CA HIS A 80 3.55 -0.01 -6.62
C HIS A 80 2.87 0.26 -5.27
N GLY A 81 3.38 1.23 -4.50
CA GLY A 81 2.98 1.49 -3.11
C GLY A 81 4.16 1.30 -2.14
N SER A 82 4.18 2.13 -1.10
CA SER A 82 5.29 2.19 -0.13
C SER A 82 5.04 1.40 1.15
N ASP A 83 3.86 0.82 1.36
CA ASP A 83 3.57 0.04 2.57
C ASP A 83 4.19 -1.37 2.53
N ASP A 84 4.41 -1.93 3.72
CA ASP A 84 5.12 -3.19 3.91
C ASP A 84 4.40 -4.41 3.32
N ALA A 85 3.06 -4.43 3.40
CA ALA A 85 2.25 -5.49 2.80
C ALA A 85 2.38 -5.48 1.26
N THR A 86 2.37 -4.29 0.66
CA THR A 86 2.57 -4.12 -0.78
C THR A 86 3.95 -4.58 -1.21
N LEU A 87 5.02 -4.23 -0.47
CA LEU A 87 6.37 -4.69 -0.76
C LEU A 87 6.50 -6.22 -0.62
N MET A 88 5.86 -6.81 0.39
CA MET A 88 5.81 -8.27 0.55
C MET A 88 5.20 -8.93 -0.69
N SER A 89 4.02 -8.49 -1.13
CA SER A 89 3.37 -9.01 -2.33
C SER A 89 4.18 -8.75 -3.60
N LEU A 90 4.85 -7.60 -3.70
CA LEU A 90 5.72 -7.27 -4.83
C LEU A 90 6.90 -8.24 -4.92
N ILE A 91 7.59 -8.51 -3.79
CA ILE A 91 8.74 -9.42 -3.73
C ILE A 91 8.32 -10.86 -3.96
N LYS A 92 7.17 -11.28 -3.42
CA LYS A 92 6.61 -12.61 -3.70
C LYS A 92 6.26 -12.80 -5.17
N GLY A 93 5.96 -11.71 -5.87
CA GLY A 93 5.56 -11.73 -7.28
C GLY A 93 4.06 -11.92 -7.48
N ASP A 94 3.28 -11.50 -6.48
CA ASP A 94 1.82 -11.56 -6.45
C ASP A 94 1.20 -10.37 -7.20
N LEU A 95 1.93 -9.25 -7.33
CA LEU A 95 1.49 -8.08 -8.09
C LEU A 95 1.78 -8.23 -9.59
N THR A 96 0.88 -7.71 -10.43
CA THR A 96 1.05 -7.65 -11.88
C THR A 96 1.76 -6.36 -12.31
N GLY A 97 2.38 -6.36 -13.49
CA GLY A 97 3.01 -5.17 -14.08
C GLY A 97 4.39 -4.79 -13.51
N SER A 98 4.94 -5.57 -12.56
CA SER A 98 6.33 -5.48 -12.14
C SER A 98 7.24 -6.29 -13.08
N THR A 99 8.41 -5.75 -13.39
CA THR A 99 9.48 -6.46 -14.11
C THR A 99 10.43 -7.21 -13.18
N MET A 100 10.25 -7.07 -11.86
CA MET A 100 11.06 -7.76 -10.86
C MET A 100 10.79 -9.28 -10.89
N PRO A 101 11.81 -10.13 -10.78
CA PRO A 101 11.62 -11.57 -10.63
C PRO A 101 10.75 -11.93 -9.42
N LYS A 102 10.05 -13.05 -9.49
CA LYS A 102 9.22 -13.55 -8.38
C LYS A 102 10.10 -14.33 -7.40
N PHE A 103 10.14 -13.90 -6.14
CA PHE A 103 10.95 -14.56 -5.12
C PHE A 103 10.15 -15.40 -4.12
N GLY A 104 8.81 -15.39 -4.19
CA GLY A 104 7.96 -16.10 -3.21
C GLY A 104 8.08 -17.63 -3.23
N GLN A 105 8.69 -18.21 -4.26
CA GLN A 105 9.01 -19.65 -4.32
C GLN A 105 10.43 -19.97 -3.83
N THR A 106 11.29 -18.96 -3.70
CA THR A 106 12.70 -19.12 -3.34
C THR A 106 12.97 -18.64 -1.91
N LEU A 107 12.24 -17.63 -1.46
CA LEU A 107 12.35 -17.03 -0.15
C LEU A 107 11.05 -17.26 0.62
N ASN A 108 11.19 -17.59 1.91
CA ASN A 108 10.06 -17.63 2.82
C ASN A 108 9.71 -16.22 3.32
N ASP A 109 8.52 -16.08 3.94
CA ASP A 109 8.03 -14.78 4.41
C ASP A 109 8.96 -14.11 5.44
N ASP A 110 9.63 -14.87 6.32
CA ASP A 110 10.59 -14.32 7.30
C ASP A 110 11.80 -13.69 6.60
N GLN A 111 12.35 -14.37 5.60
CA GLN A 111 13.45 -13.86 4.78
C GLN A 111 13.04 -12.59 4.01
N ILE A 112 11.81 -12.55 3.48
CA ILE A 112 11.31 -11.38 2.79
C ILE A 112 11.10 -10.21 3.77
N TRP A 113 10.62 -10.45 4.99
CA TRP A 113 10.54 -9.39 6.00
C TRP A 113 11.90 -8.80 6.35
N LYS A 114 12.93 -9.64 6.49
CA LYS A 114 14.31 -9.18 6.73
C LYS A 114 14.85 -8.39 5.54
N LEU A 115 14.58 -8.83 4.32
CA LEU A 115 14.89 -8.07 3.10
C LEU A 115 14.23 -6.68 3.12
N ILE A 116 12.94 -6.61 3.42
CA ILE A 116 12.22 -5.32 3.51
C ILE A 116 12.84 -4.45 4.60
N ALA A 117 13.20 -5.01 5.76
CA ALA A 117 13.86 -4.25 6.83
C ALA A 117 15.18 -3.63 6.35
N TYR A 118 15.99 -4.38 5.59
CA TYR A 118 17.18 -3.82 4.94
C TYR A 118 16.83 -2.71 3.95
N VAL A 119 15.83 -2.91 3.07
CA VAL A 119 15.38 -1.88 2.13
C VAL A 119 14.96 -0.60 2.86
N ARG A 120 14.21 -0.70 3.97
CA ARG A 120 13.84 0.46 4.78
C ARG A 120 15.05 1.16 5.40
N SER A 121 16.09 0.42 5.79
CA SER A 121 17.31 1.02 6.33
C SER A 121 18.11 1.85 5.32
N LEU A 122 17.85 1.68 4.02
CA LEU A 122 18.48 2.46 2.95
C LEU A 122 17.77 3.78 2.67
N TYR A 123 16.52 3.93 3.13
CA TYR A 123 15.68 5.08 2.81
C TYR A 123 16.29 6.40 3.31
N GLN A 124 16.33 7.38 2.43
CA GLN A 124 16.91 8.72 2.64
C GLN A 124 15.92 9.82 2.23
N GLY A 125 14.66 9.47 1.96
CA GLY A 125 13.61 10.40 1.59
C GLY A 125 12.98 11.14 2.77
N ASP A 126 11.83 11.76 2.56
CA ASP A 126 11.13 12.54 3.57
C ASP A 126 10.52 11.64 4.66
N PRO A 127 10.97 11.76 5.94
CA PRO A 127 10.40 10.98 7.03
C PRO A 127 8.89 11.16 7.22
N ALA A 128 8.31 12.27 6.78
CA ALA A 128 6.86 12.50 6.84
C ALA A 128 6.05 11.61 5.89
N LEU A 129 6.70 10.98 4.91
CA LEU A 129 6.07 10.08 3.93
C LEU A 129 6.16 8.59 4.32
N ILE A 130 6.78 8.28 5.47
CA ILE A 130 6.90 6.92 6.00
C ILE A 130 5.52 6.39 6.41
N LYS A 131 5.14 5.25 5.85
CA LYS A 131 3.85 4.55 6.10
C LYS A 131 4.04 3.11 6.56
N TRP A 132 5.26 2.75 6.98
CA TRP A 132 5.67 1.41 7.37
C TRP A 132 6.23 1.39 8.80
#